data_AF-A0A1I3VW37-F1
#
_entry.id   AF-A0A1I3VW37-F1
#
_cell.length_a   1.000
_cell.length_b   1.000
_cell.length_c   1.000
_cell.angle_alpha   90.00
_cell.angle_beta   90.00
_cell.angle_gamma   90.00
#
_symmetry.space_group_name_H-M   'P 1'
#
loop_
_entity.id
_entity.type
_entity.pdbx_description
1 polymer ?
#
loop_
_entity_poly.entity_id
_entity_poly.type
_entity_poly.pdbx_seq_one_letter_code
_entity_poly.pdbx_strand_id
1 'polypeptide(L)'
;MKARCESVGPLVGFVLAVWLTPAASMAELNVDEAELENFVIQDCGSCHGLTMRGGLGPPLRPEDLEQLPAEAIAAIIREGVDGTAMPPWKALLSDDEMLWIGRQLKSGALVADD
;
A
#
# COMPACT_ATOMS: atom_id res chain seq x y z
N MET A 1 67.77 -32.03 -33.84
CA MET A 1 66.30 -32.06 -33.85
C MET A 1 65.79 -32.65 -32.53
N LYS A 2 65.46 -31.80 -31.55
CA LYS A 2 64.62 -32.09 -30.36
C LYS A 2 64.47 -30.75 -29.61
N ALA A 3 63.44 -30.00 -29.97
CA ALA A 3 63.04 -28.81 -29.24
C ALA A 3 62.40 -29.25 -27.92
N ARG A 4 62.91 -28.76 -26.79
CA ARG A 4 62.24 -28.84 -25.49
C ARG A 4 61.56 -27.51 -25.27
N CYS A 5 60.24 -27.59 -25.18
CA CYS A 5 59.32 -26.51 -24.89
C CYS A 5 59.33 -26.30 -23.36
N GLU A 6 59.81 -25.15 -22.91
CA GLU A 6 59.71 -24.73 -21.50
C GLU A 6 58.53 -23.76 -21.37
N SER A 7 57.67 -24.09 -20.43
CA SER A 7 56.39 -23.47 -20.12
C SER A 7 56.52 -22.07 -19.56
N VAL A 8 55.83 -21.10 -20.17
CA VAL A 8 55.52 -19.80 -19.55
C VAL A 8 54.00 -19.72 -19.45
N GLY A 9 53.49 -19.80 -18.22
CA GLY A 9 52.06 -19.91 -17.92
C GLY A 9 51.28 -18.60 -18.12
N PRO A 10 49.98 -18.66 -18.45
CA PRO A 10 49.12 -17.49 -18.47
C PRO A 10 48.54 -17.31 -17.07
N LEU A 11 49.11 -16.42 -16.26
CA LEU A 11 48.37 -15.91 -15.10
C LEU A 11 47.55 -14.72 -15.56
N VAL A 12 46.38 -15.10 -16.06
CA VAL A 12 45.19 -14.32 -16.35
C VAL A 12 45.02 -13.21 -15.31
N GLY A 13 45.16 -11.96 -15.76
CA GLY A 13 44.67 -10.81 -15.02
C GLY A 13 43.14 -10.84 -15.00
N PHE A 14 42.55 -11.16 -13.85
CA PHE A 14 41.13 -11.00 -13.61
C PHE A 14 40.94 -9.75 -12.74
N VAL A 15 40.87 -8.58 -13.37
CA VAL A 15 40.40 -7.37 -12.70
C VAL A 15 38.88 -7.54 -12.57
N LEU A 16 38.43 -7.95 -11.39
CA LEU A 16 37.01 -7.95 -11.02
C LEU A 16 36.57 -6.48 -10.93
N ALA A 17 36.03 -5.95 -12.03
CA ALA A 17 35.28 -4.71 -12.00
C ALA A 17 33.96 -4.96 -11.25
N VAL A 18 33.95 -4.66 -9.95
CA VAL A 18 32.73 -4.63 -9.14
C VAL A 18 31.92 -3.42 -9.62
N TRP A 19 30.88 -3.70 -10.42
CA TRP A 19 29.87 -2.70 -10.74
C TRP A 19 29.06 -2.42 -9.48
N LEU A 20 29.30 -1.27 -8.87
CA LEU A 20 28.51 -0.78 -7.74
C LEU A 20 27.15 -0.33 -8.31
N THR A 21 26.19 -1.25 -8.39
CA THR A 21 24.81 -0.88 -8.71
C THR A 21 24.26 -0.04 -7.56
N PRO A 22 23.83 1.21 -7.78
CA PRO A 22 23.11 1.94 -6.76
C PRO A 22 21.77 1.21 -6.55
N ALA A 23 21.55 0.70 -5.34
CA ALA A 23 20.22 0.28 -4.92
C ALA A 23 19.35 1.54 -4.89
N ALA A 24 18.45 1.67 -5.86
CA ALA A 24 17.39 2.66 -5.77
C ALA A 24 16.56 2.30 -4.54
N SER A 25 16.65 3.13 -3.51
CA SER A 25 15.76 3.06 -2.36
C SER A 25 14.36 3.37 -2.88
N MET A 26 13.50 2.37 -3.00
CA MET A 26 12.06 2.64 -3.06
C MET A 26 11.72 3.21 -1.69
N ALA A 27 11.34 4.49 -1.66
CA ALA A 27 10.77 5.06 -0.46
C ALA A 27 9.46 4.32 -0.24
N GLU A 28 9.48 3.27 0.58
CA GLU A 28 8.26 2.73 1.15
C GLU A 28 7.71 3.84 2.04
N LEU A 29 6.60 4.42 1.60
CA LEU A 29 5.77 5.25 2.45
C LEU A 29 5.38 4.34 3.61
N ASN A 30 5.96 4.60 4.79
CA ASN A 30 5.68 3.83 6.00
C ASN A 30 4.30 4.26 6.50
N VAL A 31 3.26 3.71 5.86
CA VAL A 31 1.90 3.77 6.38
C VAL A 31 1.88 2.94 7.65
N ASP A 32 1.54 3.55 8.79
CA ASP A 32 1.29 2.78 10.01
C ASP A 32 -0.09 2.12 9.86
N GLU A 33 -0.09 0.90 9.32
CA GLU A 33 -1.30 0.15 9.02
C GLU A 33 -2.16 -0.06 10.27
N ALA A 34 -1.54 -0.28 11.44
CA ALA A 34 -2.26 -0.49 12.68
C ALA A 34 -2.93 0.81 13.18
N GLU A 35 -2.28 1.95 13.01
CA GLU A 35 -2.89 3.26 13.30
C GLU A 35 -4.08 3.52 12.37
N LEU A 36 -3.93 3.26 11.06
CA LEU A 36 -5.02 3.43 10.09
C LEU A 36 -6.18 2.45 10.30
N GLU A 37 -5.91 1.20 10.66
CA GLU A 37 -6.94 0.24 11.05
C GLU A 37 -7.78 0.77 12.20
N ASN A 38 -7.12 1.27 13.25
CA ASN A 38 -7.80 1.87 14.39
C ASN A 38 -8.60 3.10 13.98
N PHE A 39 -8.03 3.97 13.14
CA PHE A 39 -8.73 5.13 12.59
C PHE A 39 -10.01 4.71 11.87
N VAL A 40 -9.95 3.71 10.98
CA VAL A 40 -11.13 3.23 10.25
C VAL A 40 -12.18 2.66 11.22
N ILE A 41 -11.77 1.88 12.22
CA ILE A 41 -12.71 1.29 13.19
C ILE A 41 -13.39 2.38 14.04
N GLN A 42 -12.62 3.35 14.53
CA GLN A 42 -13.14 4.37 15.45
C GLN A 42 -13.95 5.44 14.71
N ASP A 43 -13.41 6.00 13.62
CA ASP A 43 -14.00 7.14 12.94
C ASP A 43 -15.02 6.71 11.88
N CYS A 44 -14.68 5.75 11.02
CA CYS A 44 -15.61 5.27 9.98
C CYS A 44 -16.65 4.31 10.57
N GLY A 45 -16.22 3.41 11.45
CA GLY A 45 -17.09 2.41 12.08
C GLY A 45 -18.21 3.01 12.95
N SER A 46 -18.05 4.24 13.43
CA SER A 46 -19.09 4.97 14.18
C SER A 46 -20.40 5.14 13.40
N CYS A 47 -20.31 5.28 12.07
CA CYS A 47 -21.46 5.47 11.18
C CYS A 47 -21.72 4.23 10.32
N HIS A 48 -20.66 3.59 9.82
CA HIS A 48 -20.73 2.44 8.91
C HIS A 48 -20.76 1.09 9.64
N GLY A 49 -20.78 1.11 10.97
CA GLY A 49 -20.72 -0.07 11.83
C GLY A 49 -19.29 -0.57 12.02
N LEU A 50 -18.97 -1.06 13.23
CA LEU A 50 -17.63 -1.59 13.56
C LEU A 50 -17.20 -2.77 12.66
N THR A 51 -18.16 -3.46 12.03
CA THR A 51 -17.93 -4.55 11.08
C THR A 51 -18.25 -4.18 9.63
N MET A 52 -18.35 -2.86 9.35
CA MET A 52 -18.63 -2.27 8.04
C MET A 52 -19.93 -2.72 7.36
N ARG A 53 -20.85 -3.36 8.11
CA ARG A 53 -22.18 -3.82 7.62
C ARG A 53 -23.19 -2.69 7.43
N GLY A 54 -22.81 -1.44 7.68
CA GLY A 54 -23.69 -0.27 7.64
C GLY A 54 -24.41 -0.03 8.96
N GLY A 55 -25.09 1.10 9.04
CA GLY A 55 -25.82 1.57 10.22
C GLY A 55 -26.50 2.89 9.93
N LEU A 56 -25.89 3.99 10.39
CA LEU A 56 -26.29 5.34 9.98
C LEU A 56 -25.79 5.67 8.57
N GLY A 57 -24.60 5.20 8.24
CA GLY A 57 -24.03 5.21 6.89
C GLY A 57 -24.30 3.91 6.12
N PRO A 58 -24.09 3.93 4.80
CA PRO A 58 -24.17 2.72 3.97
C PRO A 58 -23.12 1.67 4.38
N PRO A 59 -23.30 0.39 4.02
CA PRO A 59 -22.26 -0.60 4.23
C PRO A 59 -21.01 -0.31 3.38
N LEU A 60 -19.84 -0.75 3.86
CA LEU A 60 -18.54 -0.55 3.21
C LEU A 60 -17.80 -1.88 2.97
N ARG A 61 -18.55 -2.98 2.79
CA ARG A 61 -17.96 -4.29 2.52
C ARG A 61 -17.58 -4.43 1.05
N PRO A 62 -16.70 -5.40 0.70
CA PRO A 62 -16.28 -5.61 -0.68
C PRO A 62 -17.44 -5.66 -1.69
N GLU A 63 -18.51 -6.38 -1.34
CA GLU A 63 -19.73 -6.54 -2.15
C GLU A 63 -20.47 -5.22 -2.41
N ASP A 64 -20.39 -4.25 -1.49
CA ASP A 64 -21.03 -2.93 -1.60
C ASP A 64 -20.15 -1.93 -2.38
N LEU A 65 -18.87 -2.24 -2.54
CA LEU A 65 -17.85 -1.37 -3.14
C LEU A 65 -17.36 -1.88 -4.51
N GLU A 66 -17.97 -2.93 -5.07
CA GLU A 66 -17.52 -3.58 -6.31
C GLU A 66 -17.37 -2.59 -7.48
N GLN A 67 -18.33 -1.68 -7.62
CA GLN A 67 -18.39 -0.73 -8.73
C GLN A 67 -17.44 0.46 -8.60
N LEU A 68 -16.82 0.66 -7.43
CA LEU A 68 -15.94 1.79 -7.15
C LEU A 68 -14.48 1.34 -7.19
N PRO A 69 -13.61 1.91 -8.04
CA PRO A 69 -12.17 1.67 -7.93
C PRO A 69 -11.64 2.24 -6.60
N ALA A 70 -10.50 1.73 -6.12
CA ALA A 70 -9.92 2.17 -4.83
C ALA A 70 -9.63 3.68 -4.81
N GLU A 71 -9.24 4.24 -5.95
CA GLU A 71 -9.00 5.67 -6.15
C GLU A 71 -10.28 6.51 -6.01
N ALA A 72 -11.44 5.97 -6.44
CA ALA A 72 -12.71 6.65 -6.25
C ALA A 72 -13.11 6.64 -4.76
N ILE A 73 -12.88 5.52 -4.07
CA ILE A 73 -13.10 5.43 -2.62
C ILE A 73 -12.18 6.43 -1.89
N ALA A 74 -10.91 6.50 -2.26
CA ALA A 74 -9.97 7.46 -1.71
C ALA A 74 -10.41 8.92 -1.94
N ALA A 75 -10.92 9.24 -3.13
CA ALA A 75 -11.46 10.57 -3.42
C ALA A 75 -12.69 10.92 -2.56
N ILE A 76 -13.57 9.94 -2.32
CA ILE A 76 -14.72 10.10 -1.40
C ILE A 76 -14.23 10.31 0.04
N ILE A 77 -13.25 9.56 0.51
CA ILE A 77 -12.67 9.75 1.85
C ILE A 77 -12.02 11.14 1.95
N ARG A 78 -11.30 11.56 0.91
CA ARG A 78 -10.61 12.85 0.84
C ARG A 78 -11.55 14.04 1.00
N GLU A 79 -12.64 14.03 0.23
CA GLU A 79 -13.57 15.15 0.14
C GLU A 79 -14.79 15.01 1.06
N GLY A 80 -15.00 13.83 1.66
CA GLY A 80 -16.23 13.53 2.37
C GLY A 80 -17.41 13.42 1.41
N VAL A 81 -18.63 13.46 1.95
CA VAL A 81 -19.85 13.47 1.13
C VAL A 81 -20.69 14.68 1.50
N ASP A 82 -20.72 15.66 0.59
CA ASP A 82 -21.47 16.90 0.76
C ASP A 82 -22.93 16.66 1.15
N GLY A 83 -23.40 17.40 2.15
CA GLY A 83 -24.77 17.28 2.67
C GLY A 83 -25.00 16.05 3.56
N THR A 84 -23.96 15.28 3.90
CA THR A 84 -24.03 14.17 4.86
C THR A 84 -23.17 14.46 6.10
N ALA A 85 -23.20 13.53 7.06
CA ALA A 85 -22.33 13.58 8.24
C ALA A 85 -20.90 13.07 7.96
N MET A 86 -20.60 12.54 6.78
CA MET A 86 -19.26 12.04 6.43
C MET A 86 -18.33 13.21 6.10
N PRO A 87 -17.37 13.54 6.98
CA PRO A 87 -16.52 14.72 6.80
C PRO A 87 -15.39 14.47 5.77
N PRO A 88 -14.77 15.54 5.23
CA PRO A 88 -13.53 15.42 4.48
C PRO A 88 -12.36 15.06 5.39
N TRP A 89 -11.59 14.02 5.03
CA TRP A 89 -10.47 13.54 5.84
C TRP A 89 -9.09 14.04 5.39
N LYS A 90 -9.01 14.82 4.31
CA LYS A 90 -7.75 15.36 3.73
C LYS A 90 -6.92 16.27 4.65
N ALA A 91 -7.47 16.67 5.80
CA ALA A 91 -6.74 17.40 6.83
C ALA A 91 -5.97 16.49 7.79
N LEU A 92 -6.32 15.20 7.86
CA LEU A 92 -5.76 14.21 8.77
C LEU A 92 -5.02 13.08 8.05
N LEU A 93 -5.48 12.72 6.84
CA LEU A 93 -4.91 11.64 6.05
C LEU A 93 -4.23 12.17 4.79
N SER A 94 -3.10 11.55 4.45
CA SER A 94 -2.43 11.70 3.16
C SER A 94 -3.14 10.91 2.05
N ASP A 95 -2.82 11.23 0.79
CA ASP A 95 -3.40 10.54 -0.37
C ASP A 95 -3.08 9.05 -0.39
N ASP A 96 -1.88 8.67 0.05
CA ASP A 96 -1.45 7.27 0.06
C ASP A 96 -2.16 6.47 1.16
N GLU A 97 -2.42 7.07 2.32
CA GLU A 97 -3.22 6.46 3.41
C GLU A 97 -4.67 6.27 2.99
N MET A 98 -5.28 7.27 2.35
CA MET A 98 -6.67 7.15 1.84
C MET A 98 -6.79 6.10 0.73
N LEU A 99 -5.79 6.03 -0.15
CA LEU A 99 -5.72 4.98 -1.16
C LEU A 99 -5.52 3.59 -0.54
N TRP A 100 -4.69 3.49 0.50
CA TRP A 100 -4.54 2.26 1.27
C TRP A 100 -5.87 1.84 1.90
N ILE A 101 -6.60 2.74 2.58
CA ILE A 101 -7.92 2.45 3.15
C ILE A 101 -8.88 1.95 2.07
N GLY A 102 -8.93 2.62 0.91
CA GLY A 102 -9.77 2.20 -0.21
C GLY A 102 -9.46 0.79 -0.71
N ARG A 103 -8.17 0.41 -0.78
CA ARG A 103 -7.76 -0.95 -1.14
C ARG A 103 -8.17 -1.97 -0.08
N GLN A 104 -8.00 -1.65 1.20
CA GLN A 104 -8.27 -2.57 2.29
C GLN A 104 -9.78 -2.81 2.52
N LEU A 105 -10.61 -1.78 2.31
CA LEU A 105 -12.07 -1.95 2.28
C LEU A 105 -12.51 -2.88 1.14
N LYS A 106 -11.91 -2.73 -0.06
CA LYS A 106 -12.21 -3.60 -1.20
C LYS A 106 -11.69 -5.03 -1.01
N SER A 107 -10.57 -5.22 -0.33
CA SER A 107 -10.02 -6.56 -0.05
C SER A 107 -10.77 -7.28 1.07
N GLY A 108 -11.52 -6.55 1.90
CA GLY A 108 -12.17 -7.06 3.10
C GLY A 108 -11.23 -7.19 4.30
N ALA A 109 -9.96 -6.77 4.19
CA ALA A 109 -8.98 -6.90 5.27
C ALA A 109 -9.36 -6.10 6.54
N LEU A 110 -10.13 -5.03 6.40
CA LEU A 110 -10.65 -4.21 7.52
C LEU A 110 -11.99 -4.70 8.06
N VAL A 111 -12.56 -5.73 7.44
CA VAL A 111 -13.88 -6.26 7.80
C VAL A 111 -13.66 -7.46 8.71
N ALA A 112 -13.92 -7.31 10.01
CA ALA A 112 -13.91 -8.46 10.91
C ALA A 112 -14.99 -9.47 10.47
N ASP A 113 -14.58 -10.73 10.34
CA ASP A 113 -15.47 -11.87 10.17
C ASP A 113 -15.98 -12.30 11.56
N ASP A 114 -17.29 -12.17 11.77
CA ASP A 114 -18.00 -12.64 12.96
C ASP A 114 -18.14 -14.18 12.97
#